data_AF-A0A0J0XV53-F1
#
_entry.id   AF-A0A0J0XV53-F1
#
_cell.length_a   1.000
_cell.length_b   1.000
_cell.length_c   1.000
_cell.angle_alpha   90.00
_cell.angle_beta   90.00
_cell.angle_gamma   90.00
#
_symmetry.space_group_name_H-M   'P 1'
#
loop_
_entity.id
_entity.type
_entity.pdbx_description
1 polymer ?
#
loop_
_entity_poly.entity_id
_entity_poly.type
_entity_poly.pdbx_seq_one_letter_code
_entity_poly.pdbx_strand_id
1 'polypeptide(L)'
;MAQAMRAGVVQLSLHLRGALLAASGVVGPRLSDADIRVLLEEAPRETPTDAGGEAREWEEHDDWDKDTARPSLHHLPLMAHPSPLRLLRDVPRFTGLTLTSLDLAFATLPLERVIGVLPASLRALGLAGARARDWERGLGALGRKMRVLRTLDVSYCPLGARGTVGALFPPRTIGPQPLPSLRVLGLCGAGGDLGDEEEAPPRRKALRAAVIEGAGHWVDVRF
;
A
#
# COMPACT_ATOMS: atom_id res chain seq x y z
N MET A 1 11.67 21.34 19.27
CA MET A 1 11.92 20.98 17.86
C MET A 1 10.74 20.25 17.21
N ALA A 2 10.22 19.17 17.81
CA ALA A 2 9.03 18.44 17.29
C ALA A 2 7.78 19.32 17.08
N GLN A 3 7.53 20.31 17.95
CA GLN A 3 6.37 21.20 17.87
C GLN A 3 6.48 22.21 16.71
N ALA A 4 7.69 22.71 16.41
CA ALA A 4 7.95 23.58 15.27
C ALA A 4 7.89 22.83 13.93
N MET A 5 8.37 21.57 13.91
CA MET A 5 8.17 20.69 12.75
C MET A 5 6.69 20.40 12.52
N ARG A 6 5.89 20.13 13.57
CA ARG A 6 4.43 19.98 13.43
C ARG A 6 3.79 21.22 12.82
N ALA A 7 4.13 22.41 13.31
CA ALA A 7 3.59 23.67 12.77
C ALA A 7 3.96 23.87 11.28
N GLY A 8 5.22 23.60 10.89
CA GLY A 8 5.67 23.70 9.50
C GLY A 8 5.10 22.62 8.58
N VAL A 9 4.94 21.39 9.07
CA VAL A 9 4.38 20.27 8.30
C VAL A 9 2.91 20.48 7.98
N VAL A 10 2.16 21.09 8.92
CA VAL A 10 0.75 21.41 8.71
C VAL A 10 0.55 22.42 7.56
N GLN A 11 1.54 23.27 7.30
CA GLN A 11 1.55 24.20 6.16
C GLN A 11 1.90 23.54 4.82
N LEU A 12 2.46 22.32 4.83
CA LEU A 12 2.78 21.60 3.59
C LEU A 12 1.51 21.07 2.93
N SER A 13 1.45 21.19 1.60
CA SER A 13 0.42 20.54 0.80
C SER A 13 0.48 19.02 0.95
N LEU A 14 -0.66 18.34 0.81
CA LEU A 14 -0.76 16.88 0.98
C LEU A 14 0.21 16.10 0.08
N HIS A 15 0.45 16.60 -1.14
CA HIS A 15 1.42 16.03 -2.08
C HIS A 15 2.86 16.11 -1.54
N LEU A 16 3.25 17.24 -0.95
CA LEU A 16 4.58 17.41 -0.36
C LEU A 16 4.76 16.54 0.89
N ARG A 17 3.70 16.39 1.70
CA ARG A 17 3.72 15.45 2.83
C ARG A 17 3.89 14.01 2.36
N GLY A 18 3.21 13.62 1.27
CA GLY A 18 3.40 12.33 0.61
C GLY A 18 4.83 12.12 0.09
N ALA A 19 5.42 13.14 -0.54
CA ALA A 19 6.81 13.10 -0.99
C ALA A 19 7.80 12.96 0.17
N LEU A 20 7.54 13.64 1.30
CA LEU A 20 8.36 13.54 2.51
C LEU A 20 8.26 12.14 3.14
N LEU A 21 7.06 11.56 3.20
CA LEU A 21 6.87 10.18 3.63
C LEU A 21 7.67 9.21 2.73
N ALA A 22 7.58 9.37 1.41
CA ALA A 22 8.33 8.53 0.46
C ALA A 22 9.84 8.67 0.64
N ALA A 23 10.33 9.91 0.76
CA ALA A 23 11.74 10.19 0.96
C ALA A 23 12.26 9.59 2.27
N SER A 24 11.48 9.65 3.36
CA SER A 24 11.89 9.12 4.67
C SER A 24 12.14 7.61 4.70
N GLY A 25 11.52 6.87 3.77
CA GLY A 25 11.74 5.43 3.61
C GLY A 25 13.06 5.07 2.91
N VAL A 26 13.64 6.01 2.17
CA VAL A 26 14.84 5.80 1.34
C VAL A 26 16.05 6.54 1.88
N VAL A 27 15.86 7.80 2.29
CA VAL A 27 16.92 8.72 2.70
C VAL A 27 16.47 9.48 3.95
N GLY A 28 17.09 9.20 5.09
CA GLY A 28 16.90 9.96 6.33
C GLY A 28 16.52 9.14 7.56
N PRO A 29 16.27 9.82 8.70
CA PRO A 29 15.84 9.15 9.93
C PRO A 29 14.44 8.56 9.75
N ARG A 30 14.23 7.35 10.28
CA ARG A 30 12.93 6.68 10.22
C ARG A 30 11.88 7.50 10.99
N LEU A 31 10.79 7.85 10.32
CA LEU A 31 9.67 8.53 10.96
C LEU A 31 8.99 7.59 11.96
N SER A 32 8.61 8.13 13.11
CA SER A 32 7.79 7.40 14.08
C SER A 32 6.31 7.42 13.67
N ASP A 33 5.51 6.51 14.23
CA ASP A 33 4.04 6.54 14.07
C ASP A 33 3.45 7.92 14.37
N ALA A 34 4.00 8.63 15.36
CA ALA A 34 3.52 9.96 15.74
C ALA A 34 3.81 11.00 14.66
N ASP A 35 4.98 10.93 14.02
CA ASP A 35 5.34 11.86 12.93
C ASP A 35 4.50 11.59 11.68
N ILE A 36 4.27 10.31 11.37
CA ILE A 36 3.43 9.91 10.22
C ILE A 36 1.97 10.35 10.46
N ARG A 37 1.45 10.20 11.68
CA ARG A 37 0.11 10.70 12.03
C ARG A 37 -0.02 12.20 11.80
N VAL A 38 0.95 12.98 12.27
CA VAL A 38 0.96 14.44 12.04
C VAL A 38 0.95 14.77 10.54
N LEU A 39 1.69 14.00 9.72
CA LEU A 39 1.72 14.20 8.27
C LEU A 39 0.37 13.89 7.61
N LEU A 40 -0.36 12.90 8.14
CA LEU A 40 -1.65 12.45 7.61
C LEU A 40 -2.86 13.22 8.17
N GLU A 41 -2.73 13.84 9.34
CA GLU A 41 -3.75 14.70 9.93
C GLU A 41 -3.87 15.99 9.11
N GLU A 42 -5.06 16.23 8.56
CA GLU A 42 -5.39 17.55 8.03
C GLU A 42 -5.41 18.56 9.18
N ALA A 43 -4.90 19.77 8.93
CA ALA A 43 -5.13 20.87 9.86
C ALA A 43 -6.64 21.01 10.05
N PRO A 44 -7.17 21.20 11.28
CA PRO A 44 -8.51 21.71 11.41
C PRO A 44 -8.58 23.00 10.59
N ARG A 45 -9.38 23.00 9.51
CA ARG A 45 -9.62 24.23 8.77
C ARG A 45 -10.22 25.18 9.79
N GLU A 46 -9.57 26.31 10.02
CA GLU A 46 -10.21 27.42 10.71
C GLU A 46 -11.46 27.72 9.89
N THR A 47 -12.62 27.31 10.41
CA THR A 47 -13.90 27.83 9.93
C THR A 47 -13.74 29.34 9.96
N PRO A 48 -13.92 30.06 8.83
CA PRO A 48 -13.97 31.51 8.88
C PRO A 48 -15.00 31.83 9.95
N THR A 49 -14.50 32.41 11.05
CA THR A 49 -15.37 32.84 12.12
C THR A 49 -16.17 33.95 11.48
N ASP A 50 -17.46 33.70 11.22
CA ASP A 50 -18.38 34.65 10.62
C ASP A 50 -18.39 35.93 11.46
N ALA A 51 -17.47 36.83 11.13
CA ALA A 51 -17.51 38.22 11.52
C ALA A 51 -18.57 38.83 10.60
N GLY A 52 -19.73 39.11 11.21
CA GLY A 52 -20.99 39.42 10.53
C GLY A 52 -20.94 40.47 9.43
N GLY A 53 -21.95 40.40 8.57
CA GLY A 53 -22.25 41.47 7.63
C GLY A 53 -23.02 41.00 6.41
N GLU A 54 -24.35 40.96 6.55
CA GLU A 54 -25.36 41.29 5.54
C GLU A 54 -25.20 40.80 4.08
N ALA A 55 -26.18 39.96 3.70
CA ALA A 55 -26.90 40.00 2.42
C ALA A 55 -26.08 40.17 1.13
N ARG A 56 -25.75 39.04 0.51
CA ARG A 56 -25.75 38.89 -0.96
C ARG A 56 -26.16 37.47 -1.32
N GLU A 57 -27.48 37.25 -1.28
CA GLU A 57 -28.11 36.27 -2.17
C GLU A 57 -27.80 36.68 -3.62
N TRP A 58 -27.68 35.70 -4.52
CA TRP A 58 -27.47 35.85 -5.97
C TRP A 58 -26.04 36.08 -6.46
N GLU A 59 -25.14 35.13 -6.19
CA GLU A 59 -24.00 34.83 -7.08
C GLU A 59 -23.54 33.36 -6.93
N GLU A 60 -24.48 32.42 -6.79
CA GLU A 60 -24.22 30.99 -7.07
C GLU A 60 -24.25 30.79 -8.58
N HIS A 61 -23.21 31.29 -9.24
CA HIS A 61 -22.88 30.87 -10.59
C HIS A 61 -22.48 29.39 -10.50
N ASP A 62 -23.26 28.54 -11.16
CA ASP A 62 -23.02 27.12 -11.43
C ASP A 62 -21.54 26.85 -11.74
N ASP A 63 -20.80 26.41 -10.73
CA ASP A 63 -19.41 25.99 -10.83
C ASP A 63 -19.35 24.46 -10.79
N TRP A 64 -20.07 23.82 -11.71
CA TRP A 64 -20.04 22.36 -11.90
C TRP A 64 -18.69 21.84 -12.41
N ASP A 65 -17.75 22.74 -12.75
CA ASP A 65 -16.38 22.46 -13.15
C ASP A 65 -15.35 22.73 -12.02
N LYS A 66 -15.78 23.18 -10.84
CA LYS A 66 -14.88 23.17 -9.68
C LYS A 66 -14.75 21.73 -9.22
N ASP A 67 -13.58 21.16 -9.53
CA ASP A 67 -13.09 19.89 -9.01
C ASP A 67 -13.13 19.93 -7.48
N THR A 68 -14.31 19.63 -6.92
CA THR A 68 -14.61 19.61 -5.48
C THR A 68 -14.04 18.36 -4.81
N ALA A 69 -13.31 17.54 -5.57
CA ALA A 69 -12.50 16.47 -5.06
C ALA A 69 -11.48 17.05 -4.08
N ARG A 70 -11.75 16.85 -2.78
CA ARG A 70 -10.80 17.19 -1.73
C ARG A 70 -9.46 16.54 -2.07
N PRO A 71 -8.33 17.27 -2.01
CA PRO A 71 -7.03 16.69 -2.27
C PRO A 71 -6.86 15.50 -1.32
N SER A 72 -6.65 14.31 -1.88
CA SER A 72 -6.53 13.09 -1.09
C SER A 72 -5.25 12.35 -1.44
N LEU A 73 -4.62 11.78 -0.42
CA LEU A 73 -3.42 10.99 -0.55
C LEU A 73 -3.85 9.58 -0.96
N HIS A 74 -3.33 9.10 -2.08
CA HIS A 74 -3.70 7.78 -2.60
C HIS A 74 -2.67 6.69 -2.31
N HIS A 75 -1.43 7.10 -2.07
CA HIS A 75 -0.28 6.23 -1.89
C HIS A 75 0.38 6.51 -0.54
N LEU A 76 0.51 5.48 0.29
CA LEU A 76 1.17 5.57 1.59
C LEU A 76 2.45 4.73 1.58
N PRO A 77 3.64 5.35 1.53
CA PRO A 77 4.91 4.64 1.64
C PRO A 77 5.29 4.47 3.12
N LEU A 78 5.36 3.23 3.58
CA LEU A 78 5.78 2.82 4.93
C LEU A 78 6.99 1.87 4.85
N MET A 79 7.91 2.18 3.94
CA MET A 79 9.13 1.39 3.75
C MET A 79 9.96 1.33 5.03
N ALA A 80 10.53 0.17 5.34
CA ALA A 80 11.37 -0.09 6.51
C ALA A 80 10.73 0.24 7.88
N HIS A 81 9.41 0.37 7.93
CA HIS A 81 8.69 0.69 9.17
C HIS A 81 8.76 -0.49 10.16
N PRO A 82 9.10 -0.26 11.45
CA PRO A 82 9.32 -1.33 12.43
C PRO A 82 8.04 -2.04 12.88
N SER A 83 6.90 -1.35 12.92
CA SER A 83 5.60 -1.95 13.26
C SER A 83 4.42 -1.16 12.68
N PRO A 84 4.06 -1.37 11.40
CA PRO A 84 3.03 -0.56 10.73
C PRO A 84 1.61 -0.84 11.23
N LEU A 85 1.40 -1.90 12.02
CA LEU A 85 0.07 -2.40 12.38
C LEU A 85 -0.79 -1.37 13.13
N ARG A 86 -0.20 -0.59 14.05
CA ARG A 86 -0.94 0.41 14.82
C ARG A 86 -1.41 1.54 13.92
N LEU A 87 -0.49 2.09 13.13
CA LEU A 87 -0.78 3.13 12.15
C LEU A 87 -1.84 2.68 11.13
N LEU A 88 -1.73 1.46 10.60
CA LEU A 88 -2.69 0.93 9.61
C LEU A 88 -4.11 0.76 10.17
N ARG A 89 -4.26 0.55 11.48
CA ARG A 89 -5.59 0.53 12.13
C ARG A 89 -6.22 1.91 12.21
N ASP A 90 -5.40 2.96 12.25
CA ASP A 90 -5.86 4.34 12.31
C ASP A 90 -6.08 4.93 10.91
N VAL A 91 -5.62 4.27 9.84
CA VAL A 91 -5.80 4.73 8.45
C VAL A 91 -7.22 5.20 8.12
N PRO A 92 -8.30 4.48 8.48
CA PRO A 92 -9.67 4.91 8.20
C PRO A 92 -10.08 6.22 8.88
N ARG A 93 -9.31 6.72 9.85
CA ARG A 93 -9.60 7.97 10.58
C ARG A 93 -9.08 9.21 9.87
N PHE A 94 -8.15 9.08 8.91
CA PHE A 94 -7.62 10.22 8.19
C PHE A 94 -8.53 10.57 7.01
N THR A 95 -9.26 11.68 7.14
CA THR A 95 -10.21 12.17 6.12
C THR A 95 -9.56 12.49 4.78
N GLY A 96 -8.29 12.90 4.80
CA GLY A 96 -7.50 13.19 3.59
C GLY A 96 -6.85 11.96 2.95
N LEU A 97 -7.01 10.75 3.49
CA LEU A 97 -6.33 9.54 2.99
C LEU A 97 -7.31 8.58 2.32
N THR A 98 -7.27 8.51 0.99
CA THR A 98 -7.98 7.48 0.22
C THR A 98 -6.99 6.41 -0.20
N LEU A 99 -6.66 5.50 0.72
CA LEU A 99 -5.60 4.51 0.52
C LEU A 99 -5.94 3.53 -0.62
N THR A 100 -5.25 3.67 -1.75
CA THR A 100 -5.33 2.76 -2.90
C THR A 100 -4.01 2.04 -3.19
N SER A 101 -2.90 2.60 -2.73
CA SER A 101 -1.56 2.04 -2.87
C SER A 101 -0.82 2.11 -1.53
N LEU A 102 -0.19 1.02 -1.13
CA LEU A 102 0.57 0.92 0.11
C LEU A 102 1.89 0.21 -0.17
N ASP A 103 2.98 0.81 0.27
CA ASP A 103 4.30 0.17 0.21
C ASP A 103 4.80 -0.14 1.62
N LEU A 104 5.04 -1.42 1.89
CA LEU A 104 5.58 -1.95 3.14
C LEU A 104 6.91 -2.68 2.88
N ALA A 105 7.64 -2.30 1.83
CA ALA A 105 8.94 -2.88 1.53
C ALA A 105 9.87 -2.79 2.74
N PHE A 106 10.58 -3.88 3.04
CA PHE A 106 11.51 -4.03 4.16
C PHE A 106 10.93 -3.76 5.57
N ALA A 107 9.60 -3.62 5.70
CA ALA A 107 8.95 -3.44 6.98
C ALA A 107 8.91 -4.75 7.77
N THR A 108 8.90 -4.65 9.10
CA THR A 108 8.74 -5.84 9.98
C THR A 108 7.30 -5.92 10.43
N LEU A 109 6.61 -7.01 10.11
CA LEU A 109 5.16 -7.08 10.29
C LEU A 109 4.61 -8.49 10.49
N PRO A 110 3.58 -8.66 11.34
CA PRO A 110 2.73 -9.85 11.33
C PRO A 110 1.78 -9.76 10.14
N LEU A 111 2.09 -10.45 9.05
CA LEU A 111 1.45 -10.26 7.74
C LEU A 111 -0.04 -10.55 7.78
N GLU A 112 -0.46 -11.65 8.38
CA GLU A 112 -1.88 -12.03 8.49
C GLU A 112 -2.70 -10.94 9.19
N ARG A 113 -2.16 -10.39 10.29
CA ARG A 113 -2.81 -9.31 11.06
C ARG A 113 -2.83 -8.00 10.29
N VAL A 114 -1.76 -7.67 9.57
CA VAL A 114 -1.71 -6.47 8.73
C VAL A 114 -2.73 -6.57 7.61
N ILE A 115 -2.75 -7.66 6.85
CA ILE A 115 -3.76 -7.88 5.80
C ILE A 115 -5.18 -7.79 6.38
N GLY A 116 -5.40 -8.28 7.60
CA GLY A 116 -6.68 -8.18 8.32
C GLY A 116 -7.19 -6.74 8.48
N VAL A 117 -6.30 -5.75 8.64
CA VAL A 117 -6.68 -4.34 8.85
C VAL A 117 -6.65 -3.49 7.57
N LEU A 118 -5.97 -3.95 6.51
CA LEU A 118 -5.91 -3.20 5.25
C LEU A 118 -7.29 -3.02 4.59
N PRO A 119 -7.56 -1.90 3.91
CA PRO A 119 -8.81 -1.73 3.18
C PRO A 119 -8.87 -2.70 1.99
N ALA A 120 -10.04 -3.30 1.74
CA ALA A 120 -10.24 -4.22 0.61
C ALA A 120 -10.19 -3.51 -0.75
N SER A 121 -10.28 -2.18 -0.76
CA SER A 121 -10.17 -1.31 -1.95
C SER A 121 -8.74 -1.11 -2.45
N LEU A 122 -7.74 -1.66 -1.75
CA LEU A 122 -6.33 -1.51 -2.11
C LEU A 122 -6.04 -2.12 -3.49
N ARG A 123 -5.45 -1.33 -4.38
CA ARG A 123 -5.13 -1.68 -5.77
C ARG A 123 -3.66 -2.02 -5.97
N ALA A 124 -2.77 -1.47 -5.14
CA ALA A 124 -1.34 -1.76 -5.19
C ALA A 124 -0.79 -2.03 -3.79
N LEU A 125 -0.02 -3.10 -3.65
CA LEU A 125 0.64 -3.48 -2.40
C LEU A 125 2.09 -3.88 -2.65
N GLY A 126 3.01 -3.19 -1.99
CA GLY A 126 4.44 -3.55 -1.91
C GLY A 126 4.75 -4.27 -0.60
N LEU A 127 5.36 -5.44 -0.69
CA LEU A 127 5.85 -6.25 0.43
C LEU A 127 7.30 -6.70 0.19
N ALA A 128 8.00 -6.05 -0.75
CA ALA A 128 9.34 -6.44 -1.15
C ALA A 128 10.30 -6.48 0.06
N GLY A 129 10.94 -7.62 0.33
CA GLY A 129 11.86 -7.79 1.45
C GLY A 129 11.24 -7.61 2.84
N ALA A 130 9.91 -7.63 2.96
CA ALA A 130 9.26 -7.53 4.26
C ALA A 130 9.65 -8.70 5.18
N ARG A 131 9.73 -8.42 6.48
CA ARG A 131 10.09 -9.41 7.50
C ARG A 131 8.84 -9.85 8.24
N ALA A 132 8.26 -10.95 7.80
CA ALA A 132 7.12 -11.61 8.41
C ALA A 132 7.43 -13.07 8.73
N ARG A 133 6.85 -13.61 9.81
CA ARG A 133 6.97 -15.04 10.18
C ARG A 133 5.83 -15.88 9.63
N ASP A 134 4.74 -15.23 9.22
CA ASP A 134 3.45 -15.78 8.86
C ASP A 134 3.13 -15.57 7.38
N TRP A 135 4.14 -15.63 6.51
CA TRP A 135 4.02 -15.36 5.07
C TRP A 135 2.93 -16.19 4.39
N GLU A 136 2.89 -17.51 4.59
CA GLU A 136 1.92 -18.38 3.92
C GLU A 136 0.47 -18.00 4.29
N ARG A 137 0.21 -17.81 5.60
CA ARG A 137 -1.12 -17.42 6.09
C ARG A 137 -1.51 -16.03 5.63
N GLY A 138 -0.56 -15.10 5.65
CA GLY A 138 -0.76 -13.72 5.23
C GLY A 138 -1.04 -13.59 3.72
N LEU A 139 -0.31 -14.31 2.88
CA LEU A 139 -0.56 -14.36 1.43
C LEU A 139 -1.89 -15.06 1.11
N GLY A 140 -2.23 -16.14 1.82
CA GLY A 140 -3.54 -16.78 1.68
C GLY A 140 -4.69 -15.84 2.10
N ALA A 141 -4.52 -15.07 3.18
CA ALA A 141 -5.49 -14.05 3.60
C ALA A 141 -5.61 -12.92 2.56
N LEU A 142 -4.49 -12.51 1.96
CA LEU A 142 -4.45 -11.52 0.88
C LEU A 142 -5.27 -12.00 -0.32
N GLY A 143 -5.05 -13.24 -0.78
CA GLY A 143 -5.76 -13.82 -1.91
C GLY A 143 -7.29 -13.83 -1.73
N ARG A 144 -7.75 -14.03 -0.49
CA ARG A 144 -9.18 -14.04 -0.15
C ARG A 144 -9.80 -12.65 -0.05
N LYS A 145 -9.05 -11.68 0.50
CA LYS A 145 -9.56 -10.33 0.82
C LYS A 145 -9.45 -9.35 -0.34
N MET A 146 -8.33 -9.39 -1.08
CA MET A 146 -7.94 -8.31 -1.99
C MET A 146 -8.45 -8.55 -3.42
N ARG A 147 -9.75 -8.34 -3.63
CA ARG A 147 -10.41 -8.60 -4.92
C ARG A 147 -10.01 -7.63 -6.03
N VAL A 148 -9.70 -6.38 -5.69
CA VAL A 148 -9.39 -5.30 -6.64
C VAL A 148 -7.89 -5.01 -6.76
N LEU A 149 -7.05 -5.81 -6.11
CA LEU A 149 -5.60 -5.66 -6.17
C LEU A 149 -5.10 -5.96 -7.58
N ARG A 150 -4.44 -4.98 -8.19
CA ARG A 150 -3.88 -5.03 -9.55
C ARG A 150 -2.38 -5.25 -9.54
N THR A 151 -1.69 -4.72 -8.54
CA THR A 151 -0.24 -4.82 -8.43
C THR A 151 0.13 -5.37 -7.07
N LEU A 152 0.88 -6.47 -7.07
CA LEU A 152 1.45 -7.06 -5.87
C LEU A 152 2.95 -7.23 -6.09
N ASP A 153 3.75 -6.63 -5.23
CA ASP A 153 5.19 -6.89 -5.19
C ASP A 153 5.51 -7.67 -3.92
N VAL A 154 6.00 -8.90 -4.07
CA VAL A 154 6.45 -9.79 -2.99
C VAL A 154 7.87 -10.27 -3.28
N SER A 155 8.66 -9.41 -3.92
CA SER A 155 10.08 -9.64 -4.15
C SER A 155 10.81 -9.93 -2.83
N TYR A 156 11.86 -10.76 -2.87
CA TYR A 156 12.64 -11.21 -1.72
C TYR A 156 11.79 -11.88 -0.62
N CYS A 157 10.70 -12.55 -1.01
CA CYS A 157 9.88 -13.34 -0.08
C CYS A 157 10.65 -14.60 0.38
N PRO A 158 10.74 -14.86 1.71
CA PRO A 158 11.42 -16.03 2.25
C PRO A 158 10.84 -17.39 1.81
N LEU A 159 9.60 -17.44 1.33
CA LEU A 159 8.98 -18.68 0.82
C LEU A 159 9.53 -19.13 -0.54
N GLY A 160 10.24 -18.22 -1.20
CA GLY A 160 10.65 -18.35 -2.58
C GLY A 160 9.49 -18.35 -3.59
N ALA A 161 9.80 -18.22 -4.88
CA ALA A 161 8.81 -17.95 -5.92
C ALA A 161 7.69 -19.01 -5.97
N ARG A 162 8.04 -20.30 -5.87
CA ARG A 162 7.06 -21.39 -5.86
C ARG A 162 6.17 -21.38 -4.62
N GLY A 163 6.75 -21.17 -3.43
CA GLY A 163 6.00 -21.09 -2.18
C GLY A 163 5.05 -19.89 -2.17
N THR A 164 5.53 -18.73 -2.65
CA THR A 164 4.72 -17.53 -2.83
C THR A 164 3.53 -17.77 -3.76
N VAL A 165 3.76 -18.37 -4.94
CA VAL A 165 2.68 -18.69 -5.89
C VAL A 165 1.69 -19.68 -5.29
N GLY A 166 2.17 -20.75 -4.62
CA GLY A 166 1.30 -21.73 -3.97
C GLY A 166 0.46 -21.14 -2.83
N ALA A 167 1.00 -20.18 -2.07
CA ALA A 167 0.26 -19.49 -1.01
C ALA A 167 -0.77 -18.48 -1.54
N LEU A 168 -0.47 -17.80 -2.65
CA LEU A 168 -1.37 -16.84 -3.30
C LEU A 168 -2.51 -17.54 -4.07
N PHE A 169 -2.16 -18.63 -4.75
CA PHE A 169 -3.05 -19.41 -5.62
C PHE A 169 -3.08 -20.87 -5.17
N PRO A 170 -3.70 -21.17 -4.01
CA PRO A 170 -3.81 -22.54 -3.55
C PRO A 170 -4.51 -23.41 -4.61
N PRO A 171 -4.05 -24.64 -4.85
CA PRO A 171 -4.57 -25.50 -5.90
C PRO A 171 -6.06 -25.74 -5.71
N ARG A 172 -6.83 -25.42 -6.75
CA ARG A 172 -8.29 -25.53 -6.93
C ARG A 172 -9.03 -26.22 -5.78
N THR A 173 -9.26 -25.50 -4.69
CA THR A 173 -10.36 -25.79 -3.78
C THR A 173 -11.61 -25.08 -4.29
N ILE A 174 -12.78 -25.72 -4.14
CA ILE A 174 -14.11 -25.16 -4.44
C ILE A 174 -14.22 -23.82 -3.70
N GLY A 175 -14.02 -22.71 -4.41
CA GLY A 175 -13.90 -21.40 -3.79
C GLY A 175 -13.65 -20.29 -4.81
N PRO A 176 -13.90 -19.03 -4.42
CA PRO A 176 -13.78 -17.89 -5.30
C PRO A 176 -12.31 -17.63 -5.64
N GLN A 177 -12.03 -17.44 -6.94
CA GLN A 177 -10.69 -17.21 -7.50
C GLN A 177 -9.90 -16.16 -6.73
N PRO A 178 -8.70 -16.47 -6.20
CA PRO A 178 -7.90 -15.49 -5.48
C PRO A 178 -7.37 -14.41 -6.43
N LEU A 179 -7.39 -13.16 -5.98
CA LEU A 179 -6.88 -11.98 -6.71
C LEU A 179 -7.35 -11.86 -8.19
N PRO A 180 -8.66 -11.79 -8.47
CA PRO A 180 -9.20 -11.78 -9.85
C PRO A 180 -8.79 -10.53 -10.66
N SER A 181 -8.35 -9.45 -9.99
CA SER A 181 -7.93 -8.22 -10.65
C SER A 181 -6.41 -8.10 -10.83
N LEU A 182 -5.63 -9.09 -10.43
CA LEU A 182 -4.17 -8.99 -10.46
C LEU A 182 -3.69 -8.83 -11.90
N ARG A 183 -2.73 -7.94 -12.13
CA ARG A 183 -2.16 -7.70 -13.47
C ARG A 183 -0.65 -7.70 -13.44
N VAL A 184 -0.05 -7.35 -12.32
CA VAL A 184 1.40 -7.31 -12.13
C VAL A 184 1.77 -8.02 -10.84
N LEU A 185 2.70 -8.96 -10.93
CA LEU A 185 3.26 -9.70 -9.80
C LEU A 185 4.80 -9.61 -9.81
N GLY A 186 5.37 -8.99 -8.78
CA GLY A 186 6.81 -8.95 -8.55
C GLY A 186 7.28 -10.14 -7.71
N LEU A 187 8.22 -10.92 -8.26
CA LEU A 187 8.82 -12.10 -7.62
C LEU A 187 10.37 -12.03 -7.60
N CYS A 188 10.94 -10.84 -7.76
CA CYS A 188 12.39 -10.67 -7.82
C CYS A 188 13.06 -11.21 -6.56
N GLY A 189 14.21 -11.90 -6.68
CA GLY A 189 14.96 -12.36 -5.50
C GLY A 189 14.24 -13.37 -4.60
N ALA A 190 13.10 -13.94 -5.03
CA ALA A 190 12.41 -15.02 -4.33
C ALA A 190 13.11 -16.39 -4.54
N GLY A 191 14.44 -16.40 -4.64
CA GLY A 191 15.27 -17.59 -4.68
C GLY A 191 16.16 -17.57 -3.44
N GLY A 192 15.75 -18.30 -2.41
CA GLY A 192 16.65 -18.62 -1.30
C GLY A 192 17.71 -19.58 -1.82
N ASP A 193 18.79 -19.05 -2.36
CA ASP A 193 20.16 -19.54 -2.18
C ASP A 193 21.11 -18.64 -2.98
N LEU A 194 22.15 -18.18 -2.28
CA LEU A 194 23.32 -17.56 -2.87
C LEU A 194 23.93 -18.54 -3.89
N GLY A 195 23.81 -18.17 -5.16
CA GLY A 195 24.34 -18.88 -6.30
C GLY A 195 24.03 -18.06 -7.53
N ASP A 196 24.99 -17.20 -7.89
CA ASP A 196 24.98 -16.43 -9.11
C ASP A 196 24.70 -17.31 -10.33
N GLU A 197 24.08 -16.67 -11.33
CA GLU A 197 23.94 -17.09 -12.72
C GLU A 197 22.82 -18.12 -13.04
N GLU A 198 21.90 -17.68 -13.90
CA GLU A 198 20.93 -18.53 -14.61
C GLU A 198 19.96 -19.37 -13.77
N GLU A 199 18.98 -18.71 -13.13
CA GLU A 199 17.72 -19.40 -12.90
C GLU A 199 17.08 -19.72 -14.28
N ALA A 200 17.34 -20.94 -14.77
CA ALA A 200 17.16 -21.34 -16.16
C ALA A 200 15.81 -20.87 -16.75
N PRO A 201 15.78 -20.33 -17.99
CA PRO A 201 14.56 -19.94 -18.72
C PRO A 201 13.34 -20.88 -18.54
N PRO A 202 13.50 -22.23 -18.54
CA PRO A 202 12.38 -23.14 -18.30
C PRO A 202 11.69 -22.97 -16.93
N ARG A 203 12.43 -22.63 -15.86
CA ARG A 203 11.84 -22.46 -14.51
C ARG A 203 10.97 -21.20 -14.44
N ARG A 204 11.44 -20.08 -14.99
CA ARG A 204 10.66 -18.83 -15.10
C ARG A 204 9.42 -19.01 -15.97
N LYS A 205 9.53 -19.75 -17.07
CA LYS A 205 8.39 -20.10 -17.93
C LYS A 205 7.36 -20.95 -17.17
N ALA A 206 7.79 -21.95 -16.40
CA ALA A 206 6.91 -22.77 -15.58
C ALA A 206 6.22 -21.96 -14.47
N LEU A 207 6.94 -21.06 -13.79
CA LEU A 207 6.37 -20.16 -12.79
C LEU A 207 5.32 -19.22 -13.39
N ARG A 208 5.62 -18.61 -14.55
CA ARG A 208 4.64 -17.80 -15.30
C ARG A 208 3.38 -18.59 -15.64
N ALA A 209 3.54 -19.83 -16.12
CA ALA A 209 2.42 -20.70 -16.42
C ALA A 209 1.59 -21.00 -15.15
N ALA A 210 2.24 -21.31 -14.03
CA ALA A 210 1.54 -21.55 -12.76
C ALA A 210 0.78 -20.32 -12.24
N VAL A 211 1.34 -19.11 -12.39
CA VAL A 211 0.65 -17.86 -12.05
C VAL A 211 -0.56 -17.65 -12.94
N ILE A 212 -0.41 -17.80 -14.27
CA ILE A 212 -1.52 -17.61 -15.22
C ILE A 212 -2.62 -18.64 -14.98
N GLU A 213 -2.27 -19.90 -14.70
CA GLU A 213 -3.21 -20.95 -14.37
C GLU A 213 -3.96 -20.66 -13.06
N GLY A 214 -3.23 -20.28 -12.01
CA GLY A 214 -3.80 -19.96 -10.70
C GLY A 214 -4.67 -18.70 -10.71
N ALA A 215 -4.23 -17.67 -11.42
CA ALA A 215 -4.97 -16.42 -11.59
C ALA A 215 -6.13 -16.56 -12.57
N GLY A 216 -6.10 -17.53 -13.49
CA GLY A 216 -7.09 -17.74 -14.56
C GLY A 216 -7.23 -16.58 -15.56
N HIS A 217 -6.24 -15.67 -15.59
CA HIS A 217 -6.13 -14.57 -16.54
C HIS A 217 -4.67 -14.17 -16.69
N TRP A 218 -4.38 -13.29 -17.64
CA TRP A 218 -3.02 -12.84 -17.92
C TRP A 218 -2.48 -11.95 -16.79
N VAL A 219 -1.26 -12.25 -16.32
CA VAL A 219 -0.52 -11.51 -15.30
C VAL A 219 0.92 -11.29 -15.78
N ASP A 220 1.39 -10.05 -15.74
CA ASP A 220 2.79 -9.66 -15.94
C ASP A 220 3.62 -10.09 -14.73
N VAL A 221 4.46 -11.11 -14.89
CA VAL A 221 5.35 -11.61 -13.84
C VAL A 221 6.76 -11.05 -14.04
N ARG A 222 7.18 -10.24 -13.08
CA ARG A 222 8.49 -9.59 -13.02
C ARG A 222 9.41 -10.38 -12.10
N PHE A 223 10.62 -10.66 -12.59
CA PHE A 223 11.68 -11.40 -11.90
C PHE A 223 12.89 -10.50 -11.72
#